data_AF-A0A9P5N051-F1
#
_entry.id   AF-A0A9P5N051-F1
#
_cell.length_a   1.000
_cell.length_b   1.000
_cell.length_c   1.000
_cell.angle_alpha   90.00
_cell.angle_beta   90.00
_cell.angle_gamma   90.00
#
_symmetry.space_group_name_H-M   'P 1'
#
loop_
_entity.id
_entity.type
_entity.pdbx_description
1 polymer ?
#
loop_
_entity_poly.entity_id
_entity_poly.type
_entity_poly.pdbx_seq_one_letter_code
_entity_poly.pdbx_strand_id
1 'polypeptide(L)'
;LRLLRFDALRTLITSRKPIHVQYAEVFGPHTLRTQMLAHSSLVCYIVVARLRLPYRQRGRADVDKWWSDVISRTAVGAGPNPQAVESRLGTIVPNLMRRFSSRGGYHLFDD
;
A
#
# COMPACT_ATOMS: atom_id res chain seq x y z
N LEU A 1 -21.98 -30.13 0.70
CA LEU A 1 -20.75 -29.34 0.45
C LEU A 1 -19.71 -29.68 1.51
N ARG A 2 -18.41 -29.85 1.17
CA ARG A 2 -17.34 -30.18 2.15
C ARG A 2 -16.28 -29.09 2.34
N LEU A 3 -16.00 -28.26 1.33
CA LEU A 3 -15.12 -27.09 1.43
C LEU A 3 -15.44 -26.12 0.31
N LEU A 4 -15.53 -24.82 0.63
CA LEU A 4 -15.63 -23.74 -0.33
C LEU A 4 -14.43 -22.81 -0.11
N ARG A 5 -13.77 -22.39 -1.19
CA ARG A 5 -12.67 -21.43 -1.18
C ARG A 5 -13.03 -20.27 -2.08
N PHE A 6 -12.68 -19.07 -1.64
CA PHE A 6 -12.87 -17.85 -2.39
C PHE A 6 -11.70 -16.91 -2.11
N ASP A 7 -11.43 -16.03 -3.07
CA ASP A 7 -10.55 -14.89 -2.83
C ASP A 7 -11.26 -13.89 -1.92
N ALA A 8 -10.53 -13.22 -1.03
CA ALA A 8 -11.13 -12.29 -0.08
C ALA A 8 -11.50 -10.95 -0.73
N LEU A 9 -10.73 -10.47 -1.70
CA LEU A 9 -10.90 -9.14 -2.29
C LEU A 9 -12.07 -9.14 -3.27
N ARG A 10 -12.99 -8.18 -3.11
CA ARG A 10 -14.26 -8.07 -3.86
C ARG A 10 -15.18 -9.29 -3.72
N THR A 11 -14.97 -10.10 -2.69
CA THR A 11 -15.89 -11.16 -2.26
C THR A 11 -16.29 -10.96 -0.82
N LEU A 12 -15.29 -10.80 0.07
CA LEU A 12 -15.52 -10.56 1.50
C LEU A 12 -15.26 -9.11 1.89
N ILE A 13 -14.21 -8.52 1.32
CA ILE A 13 -13.77 -7.17 1.64
C ILE A 13 -13.48 -6.38 0.39
N THR A 14 -13.64 -5.06 0.47
CA THR A 14 -13.22 -4.15 -0.58
C THR A 14 -12.50 -2.94 -0.01
N SER A 15 -11.63 -2.37 -0.85
CA SER A 15 -10.85 -1.20 -0.50
C SER A 15 -11.78 -0.01 -0.32
N ARG A 16 -11.64 0.76 0.77
CA ARG A 16 -12.48 1.94 1.04
C ARG A 16 -12.32 3.04 -0.01
N LYS A 17 -11.11 3.16 -0.56
CA LYS A 17 -10.74 4.09 -1.63
C LYS A 17 -9.71 3.40 -2.53
N PRO A 18 -9.51 3.85 -3.78
CA PRO A 18 -8.41 3.35 -4.60
C PRO A 18 -7.07 3.45 -3.84
N ILE A 19 -6.19 2.45 -4.00
CA ILE A 19 -4.94 2.36 -3.21
C ILE A 19 -4.09 3.63 -3.34
N HIS A 20 -3.97 4.19 -4.54
CA HIS A 20 -3.24 5.44 -4.78
C HIS A 20 -3.80 6.64 -4.00
N VAL A 21 -5.13 6.70 -3.82
CA VAL A 21 -5.78 7.74 -2.99
C VAL A 21 -5.42 7.55 -1.53
N GLN A 22 -5.42 6.31 -1.04
CA GLN A 22 -5.07 6.01 0.35
C GLN A 22 -3.60 6.31 0.66
N TYR A 23 -2.71 6.09 -0.31
CA TYR A 23 -1.32 6.54 -0.24
C TYR A 23 -1.24 8.06 -0.13
N ALA A 24 -1.85 8.79 -1.07
CA ALA A 24 -1.78 10.24 -1.12
C ALA A 24 -2.30 10.91 0.17
N GLU A 25 -3.31 10.34 0.81
CA GLU A 25 -3.83 10.82 2.10
C GLU A 25 -2.84 10.73 3.27
N VAL A 26 -1.92 9.77 3.24
CA VAL A 26 -0.91 9.60 4.31
C VAL A 26 0.28 10.55 4.11
N PHE A 27 0.47 11.12 2.92
CA PHE A 27 1.64 11.96 2.60
C PHE A 27 1.54 13.41 3.10
N GLY A 28 0.41 13.78 3.69
CA GLY A 28 0.21 15.09 4.31
C GLY A 28 -0.25 16.15 3.30
N PRO A 29 0.37 17.34 3.24
CA PRO A 29 -0.22 18.54 2.64
C PRO A 29 -0.67 18.37 1.19
N HIS A 30 -1.67 19.16 0.80
CA HIS A 30 -2.37 19.07 -0.49
C HIS A 30 -1.44 19.04 -1.71
N THR A 31 -0.31 19.76 -1.67
CA THR A 31 0.67 19.79 -2.77
C THR A 31 1.34 18.45 -3.05
N LEU A 32 1.73 17.71 -2.01
CA LEU A 32 2.28 16.36 -2.15
C LEU A 32 1.18 15.35 -2.53
N ARG A 33 -0.04 15.58 -2.05
CA ARG A 33 -1.20 14.72 -2.28
C ARG A 33 -1.63 14.71 -3.75
N THR A 34 -1.79 15.86 -4.39
CA THR A 34 -2.30 15.96 -5.77
C THR A 34 -1.36 15.31 -6.78
N GLN A 35 -0.06 15.47 -6.60
CA GLN A 35 0.94 14.89 -7.50
C GLN A 35 1.06 13.38 -7.31
N MET A 36 0.93 12.90 -6.06
CA MET A 36 0.95 11.48 -5.77
C MET A 36 -0.28 10.72 -6.32
N LEU A 37 -1.44 11.38 -6.38
CA LEU A 37 -2.66 10.81 -6.97
C LEU A 37 -2.48 10.42 -8.44
N ALA A 38 -1.65 11.16 -9.20
CA ALA A 38 -1.44 10.89 -10.62
C ALA A 38 -0.53 9.68 -10.89
N HIS A 39 0.50 9.45 -10.06
CA HIS A 39 1.58 8.50 -10.39
C HIS A 39 1.68 7.27 -9.48
N SER A 40 1.11 7.30 -8.27
CA SER A 40 1.39 6.26 -7.27
C SER A 40 0.82 4.88 -7.62
N SER A 41 -0.28 4.78 -8.37
CA SER A 41 -0.85 3.49 -8.80
C SER A 41 0.09 2.74 -9.76
N LEU A 42 0.59 3.43 -10.79
CA LEU A 42 1.50 2.86 -11.77
C LEU A 42 2.86 2.52 -11.15
N VAL A 43 3.40 3.42 -10.33
CA VAL A 43 4.68 3.18 -9.64
C VAL A 43 4.56 2.01 -8.68
N CYS A 44 3.48 1.91 -7.89
CA CYS A 44 3.24 0.78 -7.00
C CYS A 44 3.20 -0.54 -7.77
N TYR A 45 2.45 -0.58 -8.88
CA TYR A 45 2.39 -1.75 -9.75
C TYR A 45 3.77 -2.17 -10.26
N ILE A 46 4.57 -1.23 -10.76
CA ILE A 46 5.93 -1.50 -11.24
C ILE A 46 6.83 -1.99 -10.11
N VAL A 47 6.74 -1.37 -8.93
CA VAL A 47 7.52 -1.73 -7.75
C VAL A 47 7.18 -3.15 -7.32
N VAL A 48 5.91 -3.53 -7.24
CA VAL A 48 5.45 -4.89 -6.91
C VAL A 48 5.87 -5.90 -7.98
N ALA A 49 5.77 -5.55 -9.27
CA ALA A 49 6.20 -6.43 -10.36
C ALA A 49 7.71 -6.71 -10.31
N ARG A 50 8.52 -5.72 -9.90
CA ARG A 50 9.98 -5.85 -9.78
C ARG A 50 10.41 -6.49 -8.46
N LEU A 51 9.77 -6.12 -7.36
CA LEU A 51 9.92 -6.76 -6.06
C LEU A 51 9.10 -8.03 -6.06
N ARG A 52 9.60 -9.11 -6.68
CA ARG A 52 8.97 -10.42 -6.49
C ARG A 52 8.85 -10.69 -4.99
N LEU A 53 7.64 -10.99 -4.52
CA LEU A 53 7.44 -11.60 -3.22
C LEU A 53 8.34 -12.85 -3.16
N PRO A 54 9.35 -12.90 -2.27
CA PRO A 54 10.16 -14.11 -2.17
C PRO A 54 9.22 -15.25 -1.76
N TYR A 55 9.16 -16.29 -2.59
CA TYR A 55 8.26 -17.45 -2.45
C TYR A 55 8.41 -18.19 -1.11
N ARG A 56 9.49 -17.91 -0.36
CA ARG A 56 9.73 -18.37 1.01
C ARG A 56 9.83 -17.18 1.96
N GLN A 57 8.70 -16.63 2.38
CA GLN A 57 8.68 -15.83 3.60
C GLN A 57 8.59 -16.78 4.79
N ARG A 58 9.54 -16.71 5.72
CA ARG A 58 9.64 -17.64 6.85
C ARG A 58 8.78 -17.20 8.04
N GLY A 59 8.18 -16.01 7.98
CA GLY A 59 7.28 -15.50 9.00
C GLY A 59 6.83 -14.06 8.77
N ARG A 60 6.01 -13.55 9.70
CA ARG A 60 5.41 -12.22 9.64
C ARG A 60 6.42 -11.08 9.48
N ALA A 61 7.59 -11.18 10.11
CA ALA A 61 8.63 -10.15 10.00
C ALA A 61 9.16 -9.98 8.56
N ASP A 62 9.26 -11.07 7.80
CA ASP A 62 9.69 -11.02 6.39
C ASP A 62 8.62 -10.35 5.51
N VAL A 63 7.34 -10.64 5.80
CA VAL A 63 6.18 -10.03 5.14
C VAL A 63 6.16 -8.52 5.39
N ASP A 64 6.30 -8.12 6.66
CA ASP A 64 6.25 -6.72 7.08
C ASP A 64 7.42 -5.92 6.48
N LYS A 65 8.62 -6.52 6.45
CA LYS A 65 9.80 -5.91 5.80
C LYS A 65 9.58 -5.74 4.30
N TRP A 66 9.08 -6.77 3.61
CA TRP A 66 8.83 -6.70 2.18
C TRP A 66 7.80 -5.61 1.84
N TRP A 67 6.69 -5.53 2.58
CA TRP A 67 5.71 -4.47 2.38
C TRP A 67 6.25 -3.08 2.72
N SER A 68 7.10 -2.97 3.75
CA SER A 68 7.79 -1.71 4.08
C SER A 68 8.66 -1.23 2.92
N ASP A 69 9.36 -2.15 2.24
CA ASP A 69 10.17 -1.84 1.06
C ASP A 69 9.30 -1.41 -0.13
N VAL A 70 8.20 -2.11 -0.39
CA VAL A 70 7.23 -1.75 -1.45
C VAL A 70 6.68 -0.34 -1.22
N ILE A 71 6.21 -0.05 0.00
CA ILE A 71 5.65 1.25 0.37
C ILE A 71 6.71 2.34 0.19
N SER A 72 7.92 2.12 0.71
CA SER A 72 9.01 3.11 0.65
C SER A 72 9.41 3.43 -0.79
N ARG A 73 9.57 2.41 -1.65
CA ARG A 73 9.93 2.65 -3.06
C ARG A 73 8.80 3.30 -3.86
N THR A 74 7.56 2.94 -3.55
CA THR A 74 6.39 3.59 -4.15
C THR A 74 6.32 5.05 -3.74
N ALA A 75 6.56 5.34 -2.46
CA ALA A 75 6.60 6.69 -1.92
C ALA A 75 7.62 7.57 -2.64
N VAL A 76 8.86 7.10 -2.70
CA VAL A 76 9.97 7.82 -3.31
C VAL A 76 9.77 7.97 -4.81
N GLY A 77 9.33 6.92 -5.50
CA GLY A 77 9.14 6.93 -6.95
C GLY A 77 7.91 7.72 -7.43
N ALA A 78 6.90 7.91 -6.58
CA ALA A 78 5.70 8.69 -6.91
C ALA A 78 5.74 10.14 -6.43
N GLY A 79 6.66 10.46 -5.50
CA GLY A 79 6.79 11.80 -4.93
C GLY A 79 7.57 12.77 -5.82
N PRO A 80 7.28 14.09 -5.74
CA PRO A 80 7.96 15.11 -6.56
C PRO A 80 9.39 15.41 -6.10
N ASN A 81 9.70 15.16 -4.83
CA ASN A 81 11.02 15.36 -4.23
C ASN A 81 11.39 14.11 -3.41
N PRO A 82 12.23 13.21 -3.97
CA PRO A 82 12.68 12.00 -3.30
C PRO A 82 13.24 12.25 -1.90
N GLN A 83 14.07 13.27 -1.71
CA GLN A 83 14.70 13.58 -0.42
C GLN A 83 13.67 14.02 0.64
N ALA A 84 12.71 14.85 0.23
CA ALA A 84 11.63 15.28 1.12
C ALA A 84 10.74 14.10 1.53
N VAL A 85 10.51 13.14 0.62
CA VAL A 85 9.75 11.91 0.93
C VAL A 85 10.55 10.96 1.83
N GLU A 86 11.84 10.75 1.55
CA GLU A 86 12.73 9.92 2.35
C GLU A 86 12.74 10.35 3.82
N SER A 87 12.82 11.66 4.08
CA SER A 87 12.77 12.22 5.44
C SER A 87 11.48 11.90 6.21
N ARG A 88 10.40 11.53 5.50
CA ARG A 88 9.07 11.23 6.06
C ARG A 88 8.74 9.74 6.07
N LEU A 89 9.59 8.88 5.53
CA LEU A 89 9.32 7.43 5.46
C LEU A 89 9.08 6.81 6.84
N GLY A 90 9.78 7.30 7.88
CA GLY A 90 9.57 6.87 9.27
C GLY A 90 8.14 7.08 9.78
N THR A 91 7.36 7.98 9.17
CA THR A 91 5.94 8.19 9.51
C THR A 91 5.01 7.57 8.46
N ILE A 92 5.34 7.67 7.17
CA ILE A 92 4.51 7.18 6.06
C ILE A 92 4.35 5.67 6.12
N VAL A 93 5.46 4.92 6.27
CA VAL A 93 5.45 3.46 6.21
C VAL A 93 4.60 2.86 7.35
N PRO A 94 4.80 3.22 8.63
CA PRO A 94 3.97 2.65 9.71
C PRO A 94 2.50 3.01 9.58
N ASN A 95 2.17 4.21 9.09
CA ASN A 95 0.78 4.63 8.91
C ASN A 95 0.06 3.85 7.80
N LEU A 96 0.74 3.61 6.66
CA LEU A 96 0.18 2.80 5.59
C LEU A 96 0.08 1.32 5.98
N MET A 97 1.10 0.77 6.64
CA MET A 97 1.04 -0.60 7.18
C MET A 97 -0.14 -0.77 8.14
N ARG A 98 -0.36 0.19 9.06
CA ARG A 98 -1.52 0.18 9.98
C ARG A 98 -2.84 0.32 9.23
N ARG A 99 -2.91 1.19 8.22
CA ARG A 99 -4.13 1.41 7.43
C ARG A 99 -4.52 0.13 6.67
N PHE A 100 -3.58 -0.50 5.97
CA PHE A 100 -3.84 -1.72 5.20
C PHE A 100 -3.96 -3.01 6.03
N SER A 101 -3.67 -2.98 7.32
CA SER A 101 -3.94 -4.09 8.24
C SER A 101 -5.21 -3.90 9.08
N SER A 102 -6.02 -2.88 8.78
CA SER A 102 -7.19 -2.53 9.60
C SER A 102 -8.41 -2.12 8.78
N ARG A 103 -9.50 -1.85 9.49
CA ARG A 103 -10.73 -1.25 8.94
C ARG A 103 -10.52 0.15 8.34
N GLY A 104 -9.33 0.75 8.51
CA GLY A 104 -8.97 2.01 7.88
C GLY A 104 -8.76 1.89 6.37
N GLY A 105 -8.27 0.74 5.89
CA GLY A 105 -8.01 0.51 4.46
C GLY A 105 -9.14 -0.23 3.73
N TYR A 106 -9.90 -1.04 4.47
CA TYR A 106 -10.90 -1.94 3.91
C TYR A 106 -12.24 -1.87 4.68
N HIS A 107 -13.31 -2.25 3.98
CA HIS A 107 -14.64 -2.51 4.55
C HIS A 107 -15.19 -3.82 3.99
N LEU A 108 -16.28 -4.32 4.56
CA LEU A 108 -16.98 -5.47 4.00
C LEU A 108 -17.46 -5.14 2.59
N PHE A 109 -17.45 -6.14 1.72
CA PHE A 109 -18.05 -6.00 0.40
C PHE A 109 -19.58 -5.94 0.57
N ASP A 110 -20.21 -4.93 -0.01
CA ASP A 110 -21.67 -4.78 0.03
C ASP A 110 -22.31 -5.90 -0.80
N ASP A 111 -23.29 -6.58 -0.21
CA ASP A 111 -24.05 -7.71 -0.76
C ASP A 111 -25.23 -7.31 -1.66
#